data_AF-A0A075HTB2-F1
#
_entry.id   AF-A0A075HTB2-F1
#
_cell.length_a   1.000
_cell.length_b   1.000
_cell.length_c   1.000
_cell.angle_alpha   90.00
_cell.angle_beta   90.00
_cell.angle_gamma   90.00
#
_symmetry.space_group_name_H-M   'P 1'
#
loop_
_entity.id
_entity.type
_entity.pdbx_description
1 polymer ?
#
loop_
_entity_poly.entity_id
_entity_poly.type
_entity_poly.pdbx_seq_one_letter_code
_entity_poly.pdbx_strand_id
1 'polypeptide(L)'
;MIINVSEITGDDATIYITDTAERKSFFLQQPISQKYVELPSRFPFDSAIWKPGTYVLELEYSGDKSSTQFTIEDTGKIALPFWIKELAKMWINEPLVTDKDFARAIEYLIQREIIKIPYTEPGKETISSIPEWVKNNAGWWIEGKISDTEFTMALQYLVKTGIITVNLSQA
;
A
#
# COMPACT_ATOMS: atom_id res chain seq x y z
N MET A 1 11.99 8.50 -7.96
CA MET A 1 13.22 8.59 -8.77
C MET A 1 13.22 9.94 -9.49
N ILE A 2 14.40 10.50 -9.69
CA ILE A 2 14.60 11.73 -10.47
C ILE A 2 15.44 11.36 -11.69
N ILE A 3 14.99 11.76 -12.87
CA ILE A 3 15.77 11.67 -14.11
C ILE A 3 16.19 13.09 -14.49
N ASN A 4 17.50 13.29 -14.66
CA ASN A 4 18.07 14.55 -15.13
C ASN A 4 18.94 14.31 -16.36
N VAL A 5 18.57 14.86 -17.51
CA VAL A 5 19.29 14.71 -18.78
C VAL A 5 19.89 16.03 -19.24
N SER A 6 21.07 15.98 -19.86
CA SER A 6 21.72 17.16 -20.45
C SER A 6 21.02 17.65 -21.72
N GLU A 7 20.41 16.74 -22.48
CA GLU A 7 19.77 16.96 -23.77
C GLU A 7 18.48 16.15 -23.90
N ILE A 8 17.51 16.67 -24.67
CA ILE A 8 16.25 16.00 -24.99
C ILE A 8 16.33 15.55 -26.45
N THR A 9 16.43 14.24 -26.67
CA THR A 9 16.59 13.65 -28.01
C THR A 9 15.27 13.24 -28.67
N GLY A 10 14.19 13.18 -27.88
CA GLY A 10 12.89 12.64 -28.30
C GLY A 10 12.77 11.12 -28.18
N ASP A 11 13.84 10.43 -27.76
CA ASP A 11 13.80 8.99 -27.48
C ASP A 11 13.01 8.68 -26.21
N ASP A 12 12.69 7.40 -26.03
CA ASP A 12 12.18 6.89 -24.76
C ASP A 12 13.34 6.56 -23.81
N ALA A 13 13.16 6.93 -22.54
CA ALA A 13 13.96 6.41 -21.45
C ALA A 13 13.41 5.05 -21.01
N THR A 14 14.26 4.03 -21.02
CA THR A 14 13.94 2.70 -20.50
C THR A 14 14.60 2.50 -19.15
N ILE A 15 13.84 2.05 -18.16
CA ILE A 15 14.33 1.80 -16.81
C ILE A 15 14.19 0.31 -16.51
N TYR A 16 15.29 -0.27 -16.05
CA TYR A 16 15.36 -1.61 -15.52
C TYR A 16 15.52 -1.56 -14.00
N ILE A 17 14.97 -2.57 -13.35
CA ILE A 17 15.17 -2.79 -11.92
C ILE A 17 15.88 -4.12 -11.69
N THR A 18 16.92 -4.09 -10.87
CA THR A 18 17.60 -5.29 -10.39
C THR A 18 17.18 -5.55 -8.95
N ASP A 19 16.64 -6.74 -8.70
CA ASP A 19 16.19 -7.15 -7.38
C ASP A 19 17.33 -7.62 -6.46
N THR A 20 16.97 -7.97 -5.23
CA THR A 20 17.93 -8.46 -4.20
C THR A 20 18.54 -9.81 -4.52
N ALA A 21 18.01 -10.54 -5.52
CA ALA A 21 18.56 -11.78 -6.05
C ALA A 21 19.33 -11.54 -7.36
N GLU A 22 19.71 -10.29 -7.62
CA GLU A 22 20.44 -9.84 -8.82
C GLU A 22 19.69 -10.06 -10.15
N ARG A 23 18.38 -10.26 -10.09
CA ARG A 23 17.56 -10.44 -11.31
C ARG A 23 17.17 -9.09 -11.87
N LYS A 24 17.69 -8.78 -13.05
CA LYS A 24 17.33 -7.60 -13.83
C LYS A 24 16.03 -7.81 -14.58
N SER A 25 15.07 -6.90 -14.40
CA SER A 25 13.75 -6.92 -15.03
C SER A 25 13.43 -5.55 -15.63
N PHE A 26 12.61 -5.54 -16.67
CA PHE A 26 12.00 -4.29 -17.14
C PHE A 26 11.14 -3.67 -16.04
N PHE A 27 11.26 -2.35 -15.83
CA PHE A 27 10.47 -1.64 -14.84
C PHE A 27 9.46 -0.69 -15.49
N LEU A 28 9.94 0.29 -16.26
CA LEU A 28 9.09 1.24 -16.96
C LEU A 28 9.82 1.83 -18.16
N GLN A 29 9.06 2.31 -19.14
CA GLN A 29 9.55 3.06 -20.29
C GLN A 29 8.67 4.28 -20.48
N GLN A 30 9.28 5.43 -20.77
CA GLN A 30 8.54 6.65 -21.03
C GLN A 30 9.33 7.63 -21.90
N PRO A 31 8.66 8.48 -22.68
CA PRO A 31 9.32 9.55 -23.42
C PRO A 31 9.89 10.61 -22.48
N ILE A 32 11.08 11.14 -22.81
CA ILE A 32 11.65 12.28 -22.11
C ILE A 32 11.32 13.56 -22.88
N SER A 33 10.43 14.39 -22.32
CA SER A 33 10.01 15.67 -22.90
C SER A 33 10.56 16.90 -22.18
N GLN A 34 11.20 16.69 -21.02
CA GLN A 34 11.79 17.74 -20.19
C GLN A 34 13.08 17.22 -19.56
N LYS A 35 14.05 18.12 -19.32
CA LYS A 35 15.36 17.74 -18.78
C LYS A 35 15.28 17.13 -17.38
N TYR A 36 14.29 17.55 -16.60
CA TYR A 36 14.09 17.13 -15.22
C TYR A 36 12.72 16.47 -15.08
N VAL A 37 12.70 15.18 -14.74
CA VAL A 37 11.47 14.40 -14.55
C VAL A 37 11.48 13.75 -13.17
N GLU A 38 10.45 14.00 -12.38
CA GLU A 38 10.23 13.31 -11.10
C GLU A 38 9.20 12.20 -11.25
N LEU A 39 9.56 11.03 -10.74
CA LEU A 39 8.73 9.82 -10.76
C LEU A 39 8.65 9.29 -9.32
N PRO A 40 7.84 9.91 -8.45
CA PRO A 40 7.61 9.40 -7.11
C PRO A 40 6.81 8.10 -7.16
N SER A 41 7.05 7.18 -6.21
CA SER A 41 6.14 6.06 -6.02
C SER A 41 4.80 6.60 -5.52
N ARG A 42 3.71 6.20 -6.16
CA ARG A 42 2.35 6.58 -5.74
C ARG A 42 1.80 5.69 -4.64
N PHE A 43 2.44 4.54 -4.42
CA PHE A 43 1.96 3.50 -3.52
C PHE A 43 3.09 2.98 -2.62
N PRO A 44 2.76 2.49 -1.42
CA PRO A 44 3.70 1.76 -0.58
C PRO A 44 4.23 0.51 -1.29
N PHE A 45 5.40 0.04 -0.87
CA PHE A 45 5.94 -1.24 -1.32
C PHE A 45 5.12 -2.39 -0.72
N ASP A 46 4.47 -3.16 -1.59
CA ASP A 46 3.77 -4.38 -1.19
C ASP A 46 4.77 -5.45 -0.76
N SER A 47 4.75 -5.85 0.50
CA SER A 47 5.66 -6.86 1.07
C SER A 47 5.54 -8.25 0.43
N ALA A 48 4.44 -8.55 -0.28
CA ALA A 48 4.31 -9.76 -1.07
C ALA A 48 5.23 -9.76 -2.30
N ILE A 49 5.42 -8.58 -2.90
CA ILE A 49 6.20 -8.37 -4.13
C ILE A 49 7.62 -7.93 -3.81
N TRP A 50 7.76 -6.98 -2.90
CA TRP A 50 9.01 -6.31 -2.57
C TRP A 50 9.56 -6.85 -1.26
N LYS A 51 10.77 -7.40 -1.30
CA LYS A 51 11.46 -7.91 -0.11
C LYS A 51 12.46 -6.87 0.40
N PRO A 52 12.74 -6.83 1.71
CA PRO A 52 13.80 -5.98 2.23
C PRO A 52 15.14 -6.27 1.53
N GLY A 53 15.91 -5.21 1.29
CA GLY A 53 17.21 -5.26 0.65
C GLY A 53 17.43 -4.15 -0.36
N THR A 54 18.56 -4.20 -1.05
CA THR A 54 18.99 -3.18 -1.99
C THR A 54 18.53 -3.51 -3.41
N TYR A 55 17.91 -2.53 -4.05
CA TYR A 55 17.47 -2.57 -5.44
C TYR A 55 18.25 -1.53 -6.24
N VAL A 56 18.59 -1.88 -7.48
CA VAL A 56 19.25 -0.97 -8.42
C VAL A 56 18.28 -0.57 -9.51
N LEU A 57 18.19 0.73 -9.80
CA LEU A 57 17.51 1.28 -10.95
C LEU A 57 18.56 1.66 -11.99
N GLU A 58 18.48 1.07 -13.18
CA GLU A 58 19.32 1.41 -14.33
C GLU A 58 18.46 2.09 -15.38
N LEU A 59 18.81 3.32 -15.73
CA LEU A 59 18.25 4.10 -16.82
C LEU A 59 19.10 3.90 -18.07
N GLU A 60 18.44 3.65 -19.20
CA GLU A 60 19.00 3.68 -20.54
C GLU A 60 18.25 4.74 -21.36
N TYR A 61 18.99 5.72 -21.90
CA TYR A 61 18.42 6.82 -22.68
C TYR A 61 19.40 7.27 -23.77
N SER A 62 18.97 7.24 -25.03
CA SER A 62 19.79 7.60 -26.20
C SER A 62 21.18 6.93 -26.25
N GLY A 63 21.24 5.66 -25.81
CA GLY A 63 22.47 4.86 -25.76
C GLY A 63 23.32 5.05 -24.49
N ASP A 64 23.08 6.12 -23.72
CA ASP A 64 23.72 6.31 -22.43
C ASP A 64 23.03 5.52 -21.32
N LYS A 65 23.82 5.13 -20.31
CA LYS A 65 23.35 4.40 -19.14
C LYS A 65 23.74 5.11 -17.86
N SER A 66 22.83 5.12 -16.91
CA SER A 66 23.06 5.64 -15.56
C SER A 66 22.32 4.79 -14.54
N SER A 67 22.86 4.66 -13.33
CA SER A 67 22.26 3.83 -12.30
C SER A 67 22.24 4.52 -10.95
N THR A 68 21.23 4.20 -10.16
CA THR A 68 21.13 4.54 -8.74
C THR A 68 20.56 3.37 -7.95
N GLN A 69 20.59 3.43 -6.63
CA GLN A 69 20.05 2.38 -5.77
C GLN A 69 19.16 2.92 -4.67
N PHE A 70 18.28 2.07 -4.17
CA PHE A 70 17.49 2.32 -2.97
C PHE A 70 17.40 1.04 -2.13
N THR A 71 17.13 1.20 -0.84
CA THR A 71 16.97 0.08 0.08
C THR A 71 15.54 0.05 0.59
N ILE A 72 14.96 -1.14 0.62
CA ILE A 72 13.72 -1.42 1.33
C ILE A 72 14.10 -2.03 2.68
N GLU A 73 13.63 -1.42 3.76
CA GLU A 73 13.86 -1.91 5.12
C GLU A 73 12.54 -2.30 5.77
N ASP A 74 12.55 -3.39 6.53
CA ASP A 74 11.42 -3.72 7.40
C ASP A 74 11.47 -2.83 8.65
N THR A 75 10.68 -1.76 8.60
CA THR A 75 10.59 -0.80 9.72
C THR A 75 9.57 -1.22 10.77
N GLY A 76 8.89 -2.36 10.58
CA GLY A 76 7.73 -2.77 11.39
C GLY A 76 6.49 -1.90 11.19
N LYS A 77 6.54 -0.87 10.35
CA LYS A 77 5.40 -0.01 10.01
C LYS A 77 4.53 -0.70 8.97
N ILE A 78 3.22 -0.64 9.20
CA ILE A 78 2.21 -1.12 8.26
C ILE A 78 1.84 0.02 7.33
N ALA A 79 1.79 -0.27 6.04
CA ALA A 79 1.27 0.62 5.01
C ALA A 79 0.06 -0.05 4.34
N LEU A 80 -1.06 0.66 4.32
CA LEU A 80 -2.32 0.13 3.80
C LEU A 80 -2.45 0.49 2.30
N PRO A 81 -3.06 -0.39 1.48
CA PRO A 81 -3.38 -0.07 0.10
C PRO A 81 -4.23 1.20 -0.01
N PHE A 82 -3.93 2.06 -0.98
CA PHE A 82 -4.60 3.36 -1.12
C PHE A 82 -6.13 3.26 -1.21
N TRP A 83 -6.63 2.20 -1.86
CA TRP A 83 -8.05 2.00 -2.07
C TRP A 83 -8.82 1.77 -0.75
N ILE A 84 -8.15 1.30 0.32
CA ILE A 84 -8.77 1.20 1.65
C ILE A 84 -9.10 2.58 2.20
N LYS A 85 -8.23 3.57 1.95
CA LYS A 85 -8.44 4.94 2.40
C LYS A 85 -9.60 5.59 1.63
N GLU A 86 -9.71 5.31 0.33
CA GLU A 86 -10.87 5.71 -0.47
C GLU A 86 -12.16 5.04 0.00
N LEU A 87 -12.13 3.73 0.32
CA LEU A 87 -13.28 3.04 0.86
C LEU A 87 -13.71 3.61 2.22
N ALA A 88 -12.76 3.94 3.10
CA ALA A 88 -13.07 4.54 4.40
C ALA A 88 -13.72 5.93 4.25
N LYS A 89 -13.30 6.73 3.25
CA LYS A 89 -13.95 8.01 2.94
C LYS A 89 -15.42 7.81 2.58
N MET A 90 -15.71 6.85 1.71
CA MET A 90 -17.08 6.54 1.31
C MET A 90 -17.88 6.00 2.50
N TRP A 91 -17.30 5.10 3.30
CA TRP A 91 -17.96 4.52 4.49
C TRP A 91 -18.37 5.57 5.53
N ILE A 92 -17.59 6.64 5.69
CA ILE A 92 -17.88 7.71 6.66
C ILE A 92 -18.88 8.73 6.09
N ASN A 93 -18.73 9.09 4.82
CA ASN A 93 -19.44 10.25 4.25
C ASN A 93 -20.65 9.86 3.38
N GLU A 94 -20.72 8.63 2.89
CA GLU A 94 -21.71 8.18 1.91
C GLU A 94 -22.58 7.04 2.46
N PRO A 95 -23.91 7.12 2.31
CA PRO A 95 -24.82 6.09 2.83
C PRO A 95 -24.74 4.76 2.07
N LEU A 96 -24.07 4.72 0.90
CA LEU A 96 -23.98 3.55 0.04
C LEU A 96 -22.96 2.52 0.52
N VAL A 97 -21.93 2.94 1.25
CA VAL A 97 -20.92 2.03 1.79
C VAL A 97 -21.26 1.74 3.24
N THR A 98 -21.66 0.50 3.51
CA THR A 98 -22.14 0.08 4.82
C THR A 98 -21.00 -0.42 5.71
N ASP A 99 -21.27 -0.55 7.01
CA ASP A 99 -20.38 -1.23 7.96
C ASP A 99 -19.97 -2.64 7.48
N LYS A 100 -20.87 -3.32 6.76
CA LYS A 100 -20.62 -4.64 6.18
C LYS A 100 -19.60 -4.57 5.04
N ASP A 101 -19.65 -3.54 4.22
CA ASP A 101 -18.71 -3.36 3.11
C ASP A 101 -17.32 -3.02 3.62
N PHE A 102 -17.24 -2.18 4.66
CA PHE A 102 -15.99 -1.89 5.33
C PHE A 102 -15.41 -3.13 6.04
N ALA A 103 -16.23 -3.90 6.74
CA ALA A 103 -15.80 -5.15 7.39
C ALA A 103 -15.24 -6.18 6.39
N ARG A 104 -15.84 -6.31 5.19
CA ARG A 104 -15.32 -7.17 4.11
C ARG A 104 -13.95 -6.71 3.60
N ALA A 105 -13.70 -5.41 3.55
CA ALA A 105 -12.38 -4.91 3.19
C ALA A 105 -11.32 -5.25 4.25
N ILE A 106 -11.68 -5.17 5.53
CA ILE A 106 -10.81 -5.63 6.62
C ILE A 106 -10.55 -7.14 6.49
N GLU A 107 -11.57 -7.94 6.22
CA GLU A 107 -11.44 -9.37 5.96
C GLU A 107 -10.45 -9.66 4.83
N TYR A 108 -10.58 -8.95 3.70
CA TYR A 108 -9.63 -9.05 2.59
C TYR A 108 -8.19 -8.72 3.02
N LEU A 109 -7.99 -7.64 3.79
CA LEU A 109 -6.66 -7.26 4.28
C LEU A 109 -6.05 -8.32 5.20
N ILE A 110 -6.86 -9.01 6.00
CA ILE A 110 -6.43 -10.11 6.86
C ILE A 110 -6.08 -11.34 6.00
N GLN A 111 -6.93 -11.72 5.05
CA GLN A 111 -6.71 -12.84 4.14
C GLN A 111 -5.45 -12.68 3.28
N ARG A 112 -5.12 -11.43 2.91
CA ARG A 112 -3.89 -11.09 2.18
C ARG A 112 -2.67 -10.91 3.07
N GLU A 113 -2.79 -11.19 4.38
CA GLU A 113 -1.75 -11.01 5.39
C GLU A 113 -1.18 -9.59 5.50
N ILE A 114 -1.91 -8.59 4.98
CA ILE A 114 -1.57 -7.16 5.11
C ILE A 114 -1.80 -6.71 6.55
N ILE A 115 -2.92 -7.14 7.15
CA ILE A 115 -3.18 -7.01 8.58
C ILE A 115 -3.00 -8.38 9.24
N LYS A 116 -2.00 -8.51 10.10
CA LYS A 116 -1.78 -9.74 10.87
C LYS A 116 -2.55 -9.68 12.18
N ILE A 117 -3.49 -10.59 12.40
CA ILE A 117 -4.19 -10.68 13.68
C ILE A 117 -3.66 -11.89 14.44
N PRO A 118 -3.18 -11.74 15.69
CA PRO A 118 -2.86 -12.90 16.52
C PRO A 118 -4.18 -13.64 16.79
N TYR A 119 -4.25 -14.89 16.30
CA TYR A 119 -5.39 -15.84 16.38
C TYR A 119 -6.63 -15.32 17.11
N THR A 120 -7.71 -15.12 16.36
CA THR A 120 -9.06 -14.87 16.89
C THR A 120 -9.93 -16.08 16.64
N GLU A 121 -10.72 -16.48 17.64
CA GLU A 121 -11.73 -17.53 17.46
C GLU A 121 -12.68 -17.15 16.30
N PRO A 122 -13.04 -18.08 15.39
CA PRO A 122 -14.01 -17.79 14.33
C PRO A 122 -15.36 -17.42 14.98
N GLY A 123 -15.71 -16.14 14.91
CA GLY A 123 -17.00 -15.66 15.41
C GLY A 123 -18.14 -16.15 14.52
N LYS A 124 -19.27 -16.54 15.13
CA LYS A 124 -20.54 -16.67 14.40
C LYS A 124 -20.94 -15.29 13.87
N GLU A 125 -21.51 -15.24 12.66
CA GLU A 125 -22.00 -14.00 12.07
C GLU A 125 -23.05 -13.31 12.97
N THR A 126 -22.60 -12.31 13.71
CA THR A 126 -23.45 -11.25 14.25
C THR A 126 -22.75 -9.94 13.95
N ILE A 127 -23.05 -9.36 12.78
CA ILE A 127 -22.62 -8.00 12.46
C ILE A 127 -23.41 -7.07 13.38
N SER A 128 -22.90 -6.81 14.58
CA SER A 128 -23.30 -5.61 15.31
C SER A 128 -22.68 -4.43 14.58
N SER A 129 -23.51 -3.44 14.22
CA SER A 129 -23.08 -2.18 13.59
C SER A 129 -21.76 -1.68 14.20
N ILE A 130 -20.85 -1.23 13.34
CA ILE A 130 -19.55 -0.71 13.75
C ILE A 130 -19.83 0.58 14.54
N PRO A 131 -19.35 0.70 15.80
CA PRO A 131 -19.61 1.88 16.60
C PRO A 131 -19.10 3.18 15.97
N GLU A 132 -19.81 4.28 16.19
CA GLU A 132 -19.48 5.59 15.59
C GLU A 132 -18.07 6.09 15.94
N TRP A 133 -17.56 5.77 17.13
CA TRP A 133 -16.20 6.16 17.52
C TRP A 133 -15.12 5.49 16.65
N VAL A 134 -15.41 4.35 16.02
CA VAL A 134 -14.51 3.71 15.05
C VAL A 134 -14.45 4.52 13.76
N LYS A 135 -15.59 5.10 13.33
CA LYS A 135 -15.64 6.02 12.18
C LYS A 135 -14.85 7.29 12.44
N ASN A 136 -14.85 7.79 13.68
CA ASN A 136 -14.00 8.93 14.07
C ASN A 136 -12.50 8.60 13.89
N ASN A 137 -12.05 7.42 14.31
CA ASN A 137 -10.67 6.98 14.10
C ASN A 137 -10.33 6.85 12.61
N ALA A 138 -11.25 6.31 11.80
CA ALA A 138 -11.08 6.26 10.35
C ALA A 138 -11.01 7.67 9.73
N GLY A 139 -11.77 8.63 10.26
CA GLY A 139 -11.69 10.04 9.87
C GLY A 139 -10.31 10.63 10.16
N TRP A 140 -9.78 10.43 11.37
CA TRP A 140 -8.41 10.85 11.72
C TRP A 140 -7.35 10.19 10.84
N TRP A 141 -7.56 8.93 10.45
CA TRP A 141 -6.65 8.22 9.54
C TRP A 141 -6.66 8.79 8.12
N ILE A 142 -7.84 9.13 7.61
CA ILE A 142 -8.00 9.78 6.29
C ILE A 142 -7.35 11.16 6.28
N GLU A 143 -7.51 11.92 7.36
CA GLU A 143 -6.91 13.25 7.54
C GLU A 143 -5.40 13.19 7.80
N GLY A 144 -4.83 11.99 7.97
CA GLY A 144 -3.40 11.80 8.26
C GLY A 144 -2.99 12.16 9.70
N LYS A 145 -3.97 12.30 10.62
CA LYS A 145 -3.72 12.52 12.05
C LYS A 145 -3.24 11.27 12.78
N ILE A 146 -3.62 10.10 12.27
CA ILE A 146 -3.04 8.81 12.66
C ILE A 146 -2.51 8.10 11.42
N SER A 147 -1.40 7.39 11.60
CA SER A 147 -0.73 6.61 10.56
C SER A 147 -1.50 5.33 10.21
N ASP A 148 -1.19 4.76 9.05
CA ASP A 148 -1.67 3.43 8.64
C ASP A 148 -1.36 2.35 9.71
N THR A 149 -0.23 2.49 10.41
CA THR A 149 0.16 1.59 11.50
C THR A 149 -0.76 1.73 12.71
N GLU A 150 -0.99 2.95 13.18
CA GLU A 150 -1.88 3.21 14.33
C GLU A 150 -3.33 2.81 14.03
N PHE A 151 -3.81 3.12 12.81
CA PHE A 151 -5.14 2.69 12.38
C PHE A 151 -5.25 1.17 12.30
N THR A 152 -4.24 0.49 11.75
CA THR A 152 -4.22 -0.98 11.71
C THR A 152 -4.21 -1.59 13.12
N MET A 153 -3.44 -1.03 14.06
CA MET A 153 -3.45 -1.49 15.46
C MET A 153 -4.83 -1.34 16.09
N ALA A 154 -5.54 -0.24 15.80
CA ALA A 154 -6.92 -0.07 16.25
C ALA A 154 -7.84 -1.15 15.63
N LEU A 155 -7.75 -1.41 14.32
CA LEU A 155 -8.53 -2.46 13.66
C LEU A 155 -8.26 -3.85 14.25
N GLN A 156 -6.98 -4.19 14.49
CA GLN A 156 -6.59 -5.45 15.13
C GLN A 156 -7.24 -5.60 16.51
N TYR A 157 -7.26 -4.53 17.30
CA TYR A 157 -7.92 -4.52 18.60
C TYR A 157 -9.43 -4.76 18.46
N LEU A 158 -10.10 -4.04 17.55
CA LEU A 158 -11.54 -4.16 17.33
C LEU A 158 -11.98 -5.56 16.92
N VAL A 159 -11.20 -6.19 16.05
CA VAL A 159 -11.45 -7.58 15.63
C VAL A 159 -11.19 -8.53 16.80
N LYS A 160 -10.09 -8.34 17.54
CA LYS A 160 -9.75 -9.16 18.71
C LYS A 160 -10.80 -9.10 19.81
N THR A 161 -11.42 -7.95 20.04
CA THR A 161 -12.48 -7.78 21.05
C THR A 161 -13.87 -8.12 20.53
N GLY A 162 -14.00 -8.58 19.28
CA GLY A 162 -15.28 -8.94 18.67
C GLY A 162 -16.21 -7.75 18.37
N ILE A 163 -15.68 -6.52 18.37
CA ILE A 163 -16.46 -5.32 18.01
C ILE A 163 -16.69 -5.28 16.50
N ILE A 164 -15.65 -5.63 15.74
CA ILE A 164 -15.76 -5.93 14.30
C ILE A 164 -15.67 -7.45 14.15
N THR A 165 -16.74 -8.05 13.64
CA THR A 165 -16.72 -9.47 13.27
C THR A 165 -16.35 -9.59 11.80
N VAL A 166 -15.27 -10.30 11.50
CA VAL A 166 -14.86 -10.66 10.14
C VAL A 166 -15.11 -12.14 9.90
N ASN A 167 -15.64 -12.49 8.73
CA ASN A 167 -15.85 -13.88 8.38
C ASN A 167 -14.54 -14.45 7.82
N LEU A 168 -13.66 -14.92 8.69
CA LEU A 168 -12.50 -15.69 8.23
C LEU A 168 -13.00 -17.10 7.89
N SER A 169 -13.55 -17.24 6.68
CA SER A 169 -13.87 -18.56 6.12
C SER A 169 -12.58 -19.38 6.16
N GLN A 170 -12.59 -20.51 6.89
CA GLN A 170 -11.49 -21.45 6.83
C GLN A 170 -11.40 -21.96 5.39
N ALA A 171 -10.40 -21.50 4.64
CA ALA A 171 -10.00 -22.14 3.40
C ALA A 171 -9.36 -23.49 3.69
#